data_AF-A0A1G3BFS1-F1
#
_entry.id   AF-A0A1G3BFS1-F1
#
_cell.length_a   1.000
_cell.length_b   1.000
_cell.length_c   1.000
_cell.angle_alpha   90.00
_cell.angle_beta   90.00
_cell.angle_gamma   90.00
#
_symmetry.space_group_name_H-M   'P 1'
#
loop_
_entity.id
_entity.type
_entity.pdbx_description
1 polymer ?
#
loop_
_entity_poly.entity_id
_entity_poly.type
_entity_poly.pdbx_seq_one_letter_code
_entity_poly.pdbx_strand_id
1 'polypeptide(L)' 'MNDIPIKVRAYSGYRAEERPMGFLLGDREYRVKEVLRSTHEERGGKRVRSFRVLTEEKEVYSLYYAEEEDQWYLETAF' A
#
# COMPACT_ATOMS: atom_id res chain seq x y z
N MET A 1 7.67 14.26 5.62
CA MET A 1 6.85 13.50 4.66
C MET A 1 5.48 13.36 5.28
N ASN A 2 4.41 13.67 4.54
CA ASN A 2 3.04 13.51 5.03
C ASN A 2 2.51 12.17 4.53
N ASP A 3 2.93 11.09 5.16
CA ASP A 3 2.40 9.77 4.86
C ASP A 3 1.01 9.65 5.48
N ILE A 4 0.00 9.33 4.67
CA ILE A 4 -1.39 9.29 5.14
C ILE A 4 -1.70 7.85 5.58
N PRO A 5 -2.07 7.60 6.85
CA PRO A 5 -2.46 6.26 7.27
C PRO A 5 -3.75 5.85 6.56
N ILE A 6 -3.75 4.64 6.01
CA ILE A 6 -4.89 4.10 5.24
C ILE A 6 -5.27 2.71 5.76
N LYS A 7 -6.52 2.33 5.54
CA LYS A 7 -6.96 0.94 5.72
C LYS A 7 -6.81 0.21 4.40
N VAL A 8 -6.15 -0.94 4.41
CA VAL A 8 -5.92 -1.76 3.22
C VAL A 8 -6.65 -3.09 3.40
N ARG A 9 -7.39 -3.51 2.36
CA ARG A 9 -7.85 -4.88 2.22
C ARG A 9 -6.74 -5.66 1.53
N ALA A 10 -5.97 -6.43 2.31
CA ALA A 10 -4.93 -7.30 1.78
C ALA A 10 -5.48 -8.72 1.56
N TYR A 11 -4.96 -9.42 0.56
CA TYR A 11 -5.21 -10.85 0.41
C TYR A 11 -4.31 -11.64 1.37
N SER A 12 -4.87 -12.21 2.44
CA SER A 12 -4.14 -13.08 3.39
C SER A 12 -4.14 -14.56 2.96
N GLY A 13 -3.79 -14.83 1.70
CA GLY A 13 -3.83 -16.18 1.14
C GLY A 13 -2.66 -17.10 1.52
N TYR A 14 -2.84 -18.41 1.25
CA TYR A 14 -1.99 -19.56 1.61
C TYR A 14 -0.52 -19.55 1.13
N ARG A 15 -0.08 -18.51 0.42
CA ARG A 15 1.33 -18.25 0.10
C ARG A 15 1.60 -16.83 0.58
N ALA A 16 2.54 -16.68 1.50
CA ALA A 16 2.80 -15.53 2.37
C ALA A 16 3.16 -14.19 1.70
N GLU A 17 2.62 -13.90 0.51
CA GLU A 17 2.74 -12.64 -0.18
C GLU A 17 1.47 -11.81 0.05
N GLU A 18 1.42 -11.07 1.15
CA GLU A 18 0.39 -10.05 1.34
C GLU A 18 0.47 -9.03 0.19
N ARG A 19 -0.64 -8.85 -0.53
CA ARG A 19 -0.76 -7.87 -1.61
C ARG A 19 -2.04 -7.05 -1.41
N PRO A 20 -1.98 -5.72 -1.60
CA PRO A 20 -3.15 -4.86 -1.48
C PRO A 20 -4.15 -5.17 -2.60
N MET A 21 -5.39 -5.45 -2.24
CA MET A 21 -6.52 -5.61 -3.17
C MET A 21 -7.39 -4.36 -3.25
N GLY A 22 -7.29 -3.49 -2.26
CA GLY A 22 -8.02 -2.23 -2.19
C GLY A 22 -7.64 -1.46 -0.94
N PHE A 23 -7.95 -0.17 -0.91
CA PHE A 23 -7.68 0.68 0.23
C PHE A 23 -8.72 1.78 0.39
N LEU A 24 -8.84 2.30 1.61
CA LEU A 24 -9.68 3.43 1.95
C LEU A 24 -8.82 4.68 2.13
N LEU A 25 -9.14 5.73 1.38
CA LEU A 25 -8.55 7.05 1.51
C LEU A 25 -9.67 8.04 1.88
N GLY A 26 -9.69 8.47 3.14
CA GLY A 26 -10.85 9.15 3.73
C GLY A 26 -12.08 8.24 3.68
N ASP A 27 -13.17 8.74 3.10
CA ASP A 27 -14.43 7.99 2.94
C ASP A 27 -14.55 7.27 1.58
N ARG A 28 -13.51 7.34 0.74
CA ARG A 28 -13.52 6.72 -0.59
C ARG A 28 -12.75 5.40 -0.60
N GLU A 29 -13.39 4.36 -1.12
CA GLU A 29 -12.76 3.07 -1.39
C GLU A 29 -12.18 3.05 -2.81
N TYR A 30 -10.94 2.57 -2.92
CA TYR A 30 -10.25 2.33 -4.18
C TYR A 30 -9.94 0.85 -4.30
N ARG A 31 -10.34 0.24 -5.41
CA ARG A 31 -10.01 -1.15 -5.71
C ARG A 31 -8.73 -1.21 -6.52
N VAL A 32 -7.78 -2.04 -6.09
CA VAL A 32 -6.55 -2.29 -6.82
C VAL A 32 -6.87 -3.21 -7.99
N LYS A 33 -6.70 -2.68 -9.20
CA LYS A 33 -6.79 -3.45 -10.44
C LYS A 33 -5.53 -4.27 -10.67
N GLU A 34 -4.36 -3.67 -10.44
CA GLU A 34 -3.07 -4.31 -10.68
C GLU A 34 -1.99 -3.75 -9.74
N VAL A 35 -1.13 -4.62 -9.23
CA VAL A 35 0.11 -4.20 -8.53
C VAL A 35 1.21 -4.08 -9.57
N LEU A 36 1.58 -2.85 -9.91
CA LEU A 36 2.59 -2.54 -10.93
C LEU A 36 4.02 -2.84 -10.45
N ARG A 37 4.28 -2.68 -9.15
CA ARG A 37 5.58 -2.96 -8.53
C ARG A 37 5.43 -3.26 -7.06
N SER A 38 6.21 -4.21 -6.55
CA SER A 38 6.43 -4.42 -5.11
C SER A 38 7.93 -4.42 -4.81
N THR A 39 8.35 -3.83 -3.69
CA THR A 39 9.76 -3.77 -3.30
C THR A 39 9.87 -3.75 -1.77
N HIS A 40 10.87 -4.45 -1.23
CA HIS A 40 11.24 -4.34 0.20
C HIS A 40 12.31 -3.27 0.33
N GLU A 41 12.09 -2.30 1.20
CA GLU A 41 12.94 -1.12 1.37
C GLU A 41 13.16 -0.85 2.85
N GLU A 42 14.22 -0.11 3.18
CA GLU A 42 14.39 0.47 4.52
C GLU A 42 14.10 1.97 4.47
N ARG A 43 13.18 2.44 5.33
CA ARG A 43 12.86 3.86 5.51
C ARG A 43 13.14 4.25 6.95
N GLY A 44 14.08 5.17 7.16
CA GLY A 44 14.43 5.64 8.52
C GLY A 44 14.93 4.52 9.45
N GLY A 45 15.59 3.50 8.90
CA GLY A 45 16.05 2.32 9.65
C GLY A 45 14.97 1.29 9.95
N LYS A 46 13.76 1.47 9.40
CA LYS A 46 12.65 0.51 9.53
C LYS A 46 12.40 -0.23 8.23
N ARG A 47 12.05 -1.50 8.32
CA ARG A 47 11.67 -2.30 7.14
C ARG A 47 10.25 -1.96 6.69
N VAL A 48 10.12 -1.66 5.40
CA VAL A 48 8.82 -1.41 4.77
C VAL A 48 8.68 -2.21 3.48
N ARG A 49 7.45 -2.54 3.12
CA ARG A 49 7.11 -3.10 1.81
C ARG A 49 6.35 -2.06 1.01
N SER A 50 6.96 -1.56 -0.05
CA SER A 50 6.39 -0.56 -0.93
C SER A 50 5.67 -1.22 -2.12
N PHE A 51 4.51 -0.69 -2.48
CA PHE A 51 3.66 -1.17 -3.56
C PHE A 51 3.21 0.00 -4.42
N ARG A 52 3.48 -0.08 -5.72
CA ARG A 52 2.87 0.82 -6.70
C ARG A 52 1.69 0.11 -7.32
N VAL A 53 0.50 0.70 -7.22
CA VAL A 53 -0.77 0.07 -7.61
C VAL A 53 -1.52 0.92 -8.61
N LEU A 54 -2.21 0.26 -9.55
CA LEU A 54 -3.18 0.86 -10.46
C LEU A 54 -4.59 0.53 -9.95
N THR A 55 -5.46 1.53 -9.86
CA THR A 55 -6.86 1.33 -9.45
C THR A 55 -7.79 1.04 -10.62
N GLU A 56 -9.01 0.58 -10.36
CA GLU A 56 -10.04 0.39 -11.40
C GLU A 56 -10.38 1.71 -12.13
N GLU A 57 -10.27 2.84 -11.43
CA GLU A 57 -10.44 4.20 -11.95
C GLU A 57 -9.27 4.68 -12.82
N LYS A 58 -8.25 3.83 -13.02
CA LYS A 58 -7.02 4.10 -13.78
C LYS A 58 -6.09 5.13 -13.13
N GLU A 59 -6.17 5.28 -11.81
CA GLU A 59 -5.28 6.12 -11.02
C GLU A 59 -4.12 5.27 -10.47
N VAL A 60 -2.93 5.87 -10.30
CA VAL A 60 -1.75 5.17 -9.78
C VAL A 60 -1.38 5.73 -8.42
N TYR A 61 -1.21 4.85 -7.44
CA TYR A 61 -0.84 5.21 -6.07
C TYR A 61 0.39 4.43 -5.59
N SER A 62 1.14 5.05 -4.69
CA SER A 62 2.25 4.43 -3.96
C SER A 62 1.80 4.16 -2.52
N LEU A 63 1.70 2.90 -2.15
CA LEU A 63 1.38 2.46 -0.79
C LEU A 63 2.63 1.86 -0.18
N TYR A 64 2.78 1.94 1.13
CA TYR A 64 3.75 1.09 1.82
C TYR A 64 3.16 0.53 3.11
N TYR A 65 3.64 -0.66 3.46
CA TYR A 65 3.34 -1.32 4.71
C TYR A 65 4.56 -1.24 5.62
N ALA A 66 4.40 -0.62 6.79
CA ALA A 66 5.43 -0.56 7.81
C ALA A 66 5.31 -1.78 8.73
N GLU A 67 6.21 -2.75 8.60
CA GLU A 67 6.11 -4.05 9.27
C GLU A 67 6.18 -3.94 10.79
N GLU A 68 6.98 -3.00 11.29
CA GLU A 68 7.15 -2.75 12.73
C GLU A 68 5.93 -2.09 13.38
N GLU A 69 5.12 -1.39 12.59
CA GLU A 69 3.95 -0.65 13.05
C GLU A 69 2.64 -1.39 12.75
N ASP A 70 2.71 -2.49 11.97
CA ASP A 70 1.54 -3.20 11.44
C ASP A 70 0.54 -2.25 10.77
N GLN A 71 1.06 -1.24 10.04
CA GLN A 71 0.28 -0.12 9.53
C GLN A 71 0.61 0.17 8.06
N TRP A 72 -0.45 0.44 7.29
CA TRP A 72 -0.36 0.87 5.90
C TRP A 72 -0.45 2.38 5.77
N TYR A 73 0.29 2.89 4.80
CA TYR A 73 0.39 4.30 4.49
C TYR A 73 0.31 4.54 2.98
N LEU A 74 -0.30 5.67 2.62
CA LEU A 74 -0.23 6.24 1.29
C LEU A 74 0.93 7.25 1.23
N GLU A 75 1.85 7.04 0.31
CA GLU A 75 2.92 8.00 0.01
C GLU A 75 2.36 9.12 -0.86
N THR A 76 2.28 10.33 -0.30
CA THR A 76 1.99 11.53 -1.07
C THR A 76 3.30 12.10 -1.60
N ALA A 77 3.73 11.67 -2.79
CA ALA A 77 4.77 12.39 -3.51
C ALA A 77 4.20 13.76 -3.93
N PHE A 78 4.86 14.86 -3.54
CA PHE A 78 4.56 16.21 -4.02
C PHE A 78 5.15 16.42 -5.41
#